data_AF-A0A939HNC5-F1
#
_entry.id   AF-A0A939HNC5-F1
#
_cell.length_a   1.000
_cell.length_b   1.000
_cell.length_c   1.000
_cell.angle_alpha   90.00
_cell.angle_beta   90.00
_cell.angle_gamma   90.00
#
_symmetry.space_group_name_H-M   'P 1'
#
loop_
_entity.id
_entity.type
_entity.pdbx_description
1 polymer ?
#
loop_
_entity_poly.entity_id
_entity_poly.type
_entity_poly.pdbx_seq_one_letter_code
_entity_poly.pdbx_strand_id
1 'polypeptide(L)'
;MTDPKMSAIICTHNRDNYLGAAIDSLLAQDFPDFEVLVVDNGSSDRTREVVEARLSDSRLRYVFESVLGLSVARNTGADPNLGRIGKNCYPMKNYMLTVK
;
A
#
# COMPACT_ATOMS: atom_id res chain seq x y z
N MET A 1 11.22 -17.17 -2.57
CA MET A 1 10.64 -16.09 -1.75
C MET A 1 9.32 -16.61 -1.23
N THR A 2 9.19 -16.71 0.10
CA THR A 2 7.98 -17.15 0.79
C THR A 2 6.87 -16.12 0.60
N ASP A 3 5.63 -16.56 0.41
CA ASP A 3 4.49 -15.66 0.35
C ASP A 3 4.35 -14.90 1.68
N PRO A 4 4.20 -13.56 1.66
CA PRO A 4 4.04 -12.77 2.87
C PRO A 4 2.74 -13.18 3.57
N LYS A 5 2.80 -13.25 4.90
CA LYS A 5 1.65 -13.62 5.73
C LYS A 5 0.67 -12.47 5.89
N MET A 6 1.11 -11.24 5.65
CA MET A 6 0.32 -10.01 5.75
C MET A 6 0.68 -8.99 4.69
N SER A 7 -0.28 -8.14 4.32
CA SER A 7 -0.07 -6.99 3.43
C SER A 7 -0.68 -5.75 4.08
N ALA A 8 0.13 -4.71 4.24
CA ALA A 8 -0.33 -3.39 4.63
C ALA A 8 -0.66 -2.59 3.36
N ILE A 9 -1.93 -2.27 3.16
CA ILE A 9 -2.41 -1.58 1.96
C ILE A 9 -2.62 -0.10 2.26
N ILE A 10 -1.94 0.77 1.52
CA ILE A 10 -2.11 2.23 1.57
C ILE A 10 -2.89 2.66 0.33
N CYS A 11 -4.16 3.04 0.48
CA CYS A 11 -4.93 3.67 -0.59
C CYS A 11 -4.74 5.19 -0.50
N THR A 12 -4.21 5.81 -1.55
CA THR A 12 -3.85 7.24 -1.54
C THR A 12 -4.31 7.96 -2.80
N HIS A 13 -4.63 9.25 -2.68
CA HIS A 13 -4.90 10.14 -3.81
C HIS A 13 -4.44 11.55 -3.44
N ASN A 14 -3.47 12.08 -4.18
CA ASN A 14 -2.91 13.42 -3.98
C ASN A 14 -2.41 13.69 -2.54
N ARG A 15 -1.51 12.84 -2.03
CA ARG A 15 -0.98 12.91 -0.64
C ARG A 15 0.54 12.80 -0.59
N ASP A 16 1.25 13.34 -1.57
CA ASP A 16 2.73 13.31 -1.62
C ASP A 16 3.39 13.72 -0.28
N ASN A 17 2.86 14.73 0.40
CA ASN A 17 3.39 15.27 1.65
C ASN A 17 3.31 14.32 2.86
N TYR A 18 2.39 13.35 2.87
CA TYR A 18 2.18 12.43 4.00
C TYR A 18 2.62 11.00 3.69
N LEU A 19 2.55 10.62 2.41
CA LEU A 19 2.76 9.25 1.97
C LEU A 19 4.16 8.74 2.32
N GLY A 20 5.19 9.58 2.19
CA GLY A 20 6.57 9.19 2.49
C GLY A 20 6.72 8.72 3.95
N ALA A 21 6.24 9.52 4.89
CA ALA A 21 6.30 9.19 6.32
C ALA A 21 5.47 7.93 6.66
N ALA A 22 4.33 7.73 6.01
CA ALA A 22 3.50 6.54 6.20
C ALA A 22 4.20 5.26 5.72
N ILE A 23 4.85 5.30 4.54
CA ILE A 23 5.64 4.18 4.02
C ILE A 23 6.82 3.91 4.94
N ASP A 24 7.59 4.94 5.32
CA ASP A 24 8.76 4.79 6.19
C ASP A 24 8.39 4.18 7.54
N SER A 25 7.26 4.61 8.12
CA SER A 25 6.74 4.04 9.36
C SER A 25 6.40 2.55 9.24
N LEU A 26 5.84 2.10 8.10
CA LEU A 26 5.53 0.69 7.88
C LEU A 26 6.79 -0.14 7.62
N LEU A 27 7.73 0.38 6.81
CA LEU A 27 8.99 -0.31 6.52
C LEU A 27 9.90 -0.44 7.75
N ALA A 28 9.79 0.48 8.71
CA ALA A 28 10.52 0.42 9.98
C ALA A 28 9.97 -0.60 10.99
N GLN A 29 8.85 -1.27 10.71
CA GLN A 29 8.29 -2.28 11.62
C GLN A 29 9.14 -3.55 11.65
N ASP A 30 9.39 -4.08 12.85
CA ASP A 30 10.14 -5.32 13.10
C ASP A 30 9.26 -6.60 13.02
N PHE A 31 8.18 -6.53 12.23
CA PHE A 31 7.31 -7.69 12.01
C PHE A 31 7.85 -8.51 10.83
N PRO A 32 8.12 -9.81 10.99
CA PRO A 32 8.56 -10.65 9.88
C PRO A 32 7.41 -10.96 8.92
N ASP A 33 7.72 -11.18 7.63
CA ASP A 33 6.77 -11.69 6.61
C ASP A 33 5.57 -10.78 6.26
N PHE A 34 5.80 -9.49 5.98
CA PHE A 34 4.77 -8.61 5.39
C PHE A 34 5.24 -7.87 4.13
N GLU A 35 4.27 -7.45 3.32
CA GLU A 35 4.46 -6.49 2.21
C GLU A 35 3.70 -5.18 2.48
N VAL A 36 4.14 -4.10 1.85
CA VAL A 36 3.45 -2.81 1.80
C VAL A 36 3.00 -2.57 0.37
N LEU A 37 1.70 -2.45 0.15
CA LEU A 37 1.11 -2.18 -1.15
C LEU A 37 0.52 -0.78 -1.18
N VAL A 38 1.10 0.11 -1.98
CA VAL A 38 0.55 1.45 -2.23
C VAL A 38 -0.36 1.38 -3.45
N VAL A 39 -1.63 1.69 -3.26
CA VAL A 39 -2.62 1.89 -4.32
C VAL A 39 -2.83 3.38 -4.50
N ASP A 40 -2.21 3.92 -5.55
CA ASP A 40 -2.38 5.29 -5.99
C ASP A 40 -3.64 5.39 -6.84
N ASN A 41 -4.68 6.00 -6.29
CA ASN A 41 -5.97 6.13 -6.92
C ASN A 41 -6.05 7.41 -7.77
N GLY A 42 -5.30 7.43 -8.87
CA GLY A 42 -5.39 8.48 -9.88
C GLY A 42 -4.80 9.82 -9.44
N SER A 43 -3.71 9.81 -8.67
CA SER A 43 -3.04 11.06 -8.27
C SER A 43 -2.45 11.79 -9.48
N SER A 44 -2.43 13.11 -9.38
CA SER A 44 -1.81 14.04 -10.34
C SER A 44 -0.72 14.91 -9.70
N ASP A 45 -0.42 14.69 -8.42
CA ASP A 45 0.70 15.28 -7.70
C ASP A 45 1.94 14.37 -7.75
N ARG A 46 2.90 14.58 -6.84
CA ARG A 46 4.16 13.82 -6.78
C ARG A 46 4.04 12.47 -6.05
N THR A 47 2.83 11.93 -5.91
CA THR A 47 2.57 10.69 -5.18
C THR A 47 3.42 9.53 -5.71
N ARG A 48 3.54 9.40 -7.03
CA ARG A 48 4.33 8.34 -7.66
C ARG A 48 5.82 8.47 -7.31
N GLU A 49 6.38 9.65 -7.43
CA GLU A 49 7.79 9.93 -7.16
C GLU A 49 8.15 9.64 -5.70
N VAL A 50 7.23 9.93 -4.77
CA VAL A 50 7.41 9.60 -3.34
C VAL A 50 7.52 8.10 -3.09
N VAL A 51 6.77 7.29 -3.84
CA VAL A 51 6.85 5.82 -3.75
C VAL A 51 8.09 5.31 -4.45
N GLU A 52 8.41 5.80 -5.64
CA GLU A 52 9.58 5.42 -6.43
C GLU A 52 10.89 5.59 -5.65
N ALA A 53 11.00 6.65 -4.86
CA ALA A 53 12.14 6.91 -3.98
C ALA A 53 12.39 5.80 -2.92
N ARG A 54 11.42 4.90 -2.70
CA ARG A 54 11.46 3.84 -1.67
C ARG A 54 11.37 2.43 -2.25
N LEU A 55 11.26 2.29 -3.58
CA LEU A 55 11.14 0.98 -4.26
C LEU A 55 12.38 0.08 -4.14
N SER A 56 13.47 0.58 -3.56
CA SER A 56 14.63 -0.26 -3.21
C SER A 56 14.31 -1.27 -2.10
N ASP A 57 13.29 -1.03 -1.26
CA ASP A 57 12.81 -2.03 -0.30
C ASP A 57 11.91 -3.05 -1.02
N SER A 58 12.33 -4.31 -1.04
CA SER A 58 11.61 -5.39 -1.73
C SER A 58 10.21 -5.68 -1.17
N ARG A 59 9.90 -5.18 0.03
CA ARG A 59 8.56 -5.30 0.64
C ARG A 59 7.59 -4.27 0.08
N LEU A 60 8.07 -3.19 -0.53
CA LEU A 60 7.22 -2.13 -1.07
C LEU A 60 6.80 -2.41 -2.51
N ARG A 61 5.50 -2.24 -2.77
CA ARG A 61 4.90 -2.39 -4.09
C ARG A 61 3.98 -1.23 -4.38
N TYR A 62 3.87 -0.88 -5.66
CA TYR A 62 3.06 0.22 -6.14
C TYR A 62 2.09 -0.25 -7.22
N VAL A 63 0.85 0.21 -7.12
CA VAL A 63 -0.20 0.01 -8.11
C VAL A 63 -0.87 1.34 -8.38
N PHE A 64 -1.05 1.67 -9.65
CA PHE A 64 -1.82 2.82 -10.07
C PHE A 64 -3.22 2.39 -10.51
N GLU A 65 -4.23 2.98 -9.89
CA GLU A 65 -5.64 2.80 -10.22
C GLU A 65 -6.21 4.07 -10.82
N SER A 66 -6.48 4.03 -12.13
CA SER A 66 -7.00 5.17 -12.89
C SER A 66 -8.43 5.58 -12.54
N VAL A 67 -9.24 4.66 -12.00
CA VAL A 67 -10.65 4.91 -11.69
C VAL A 67 -10.78 5.45 -10.26
N LEU A 68 -11.10 6.74 -10.13
CA LEU A 68 -11.24 7.39 -8.83
C LEU A 68 -12.36 6.78 -7.98
N GLY A 69 -12.07 6.58 -6.70
CA GLY A 69 -13.02 6.15 -5.68
C GLY A 69 -12.37 5.32 -4.58
N LEU A 70 -12.62 5.67 -3.32
CA LEU A 70 -12.07 4.94 -2.16
C LEU A 70 -12.40 3.44 -2.17
N SER A 71 -13.61 3.06 -2.61
CA SER A 71 -13.98 1.66 -2.75
C SER A 71 -13.25 0.97 -3.89
N VAL A 72 -12.98 1.70 -4.99
CA VAL A 72 -12.19 1.17 -6.10
C VAL A 72 -10.77 0.91 -5.63
N ALA A 73 -10.10 1.90 -5.03
CA ALA A 73 -8.75 1.75 -4.50
C ALA A 73 -8.60 0.56 -3.52
N ARG A 74 -9.57 0.39 -2.63
CA ARG A 74 -9.58 -0.76 -1.69
C ARG A 74 -9.79 -2.09 -2.39
N ASN A 75 -10.68 -2.15 -3.37
CA ASN A 75 -10.90 -3.37 -4.15
C ASN A 75 -9.67 -3.73 -4.97
N THR A 76 -9.00 -2.74 -5.58
CA THR A 76 -7.71 -2.92 -6.26
C THR A 76 -6.66 -3.44 -5.30
N GLY A 77 -6.55 -2.87 -4.09
CA GLY A 77 -5.62 -3.38 -3.08
C GLY A 77 -5.94 -4.79 -2.57
N ALA A 78 -7.22 -5.16 -2.54
CA ALA A 78 -7.67 -6.49 -2.13
C ALA A 78 -7.62 -7.54 -3.26
N ASP A 79 -7.24 -7.15 -4.48
CA ASP A 79 -7.14 -8.07 -5.61
C ASP A 79 -6.06 -9.15 -5.31
N PRO A 80 -6.42 -10.45 -5.37
CA PRO A 80 -5.49 -11.54 -5.07
C PRO A 80 -4.34 -11.67 -6.07
N ASN A 81 -4.42 -11.01 -7.22
CA ASN A 81 -3.31 -10.94 -8.19
C ASN A 81 -2.32 -9.83 -7.83
N LEU A 82 -2.73 -8.86 -6.99
CA LEU A 82 -1.91 -7.74 -6.56
C LEU A 82 -1.27 -8.01 -5.20
N GLY A 83 -1.95 -8.60 -4.22
CA GLY A 83 -1.34 -9.03 -2.95
C GLY A 83 -0.83 -10.48 -3.02
N ARG A 84 0.30 -10.79 -2.38
CA ARG A 84 0.85 -12.18 -2.36
C ARG A 84 0.26 -13.07 -1.25
N ILE A 85 -0.85 -12.70 -0.62
CA ILE A 85 -1.40 -13.45 0.53
C ILE A 85 -2.38 -14.56 0.13
N GLY A 86 -2.19 -15.75 0.72
CA GLY A 86 -3.26 -16.72 0.95
C GLY A 86 -4.34 -16.18 1.90
N LYS A 87 -5.51 -15.86 1.33
CA LYS A 87 -6.80 -15.48 1.94
C LYS A 87 -6.87 -15.53 3.47
N ASN A 88 -6.31 -14.50 4.09
CA ASN A 88 -6.69 -14.01 5.39
C ASN A 88 -6.50 -12.50 5.35
N CYS A 89 -7.42 -11.82 4.66
CA CYS A 89 -7.68 -10.41 4.92
C CYS A 89 -8.19 -10.35 6.36
N TYR A 90 -7.28 -10.35 7.33
CA TYR A 90 -7.62 -9.90 8.67
C TYR A 90 -7.84 -8.40 8.51
N PRO A 91 -9.07 -7.88 8.69
CA PRO A 91 -9.22 -6.50 9.10
C PRO A 91 -8.54 -6.41 10.47
N MET A 92 -7.22 -6.22 10.47
CA MET A 92 -6.51 -5.91 11.69
C MET A 92 -7.17 -4.66 12.21
N LYS A 93 -7.73 -4.81 13.41
CA LYS A 93 -8.42 -3.79 14.19
C LYS A 93 -7.64 -2.49 14.41
N ASN A 94 -6.50 -2.24 13.73
CA ASN A 94 -5.72 -1.02 13.94
C ASN A 94 -4.97 -0.39 12.76
N TYR A 95 -4.83 -0.93 11.53
CA TYR A 95 -4.09 -0.18 10.48
C TYR A 95 -4.56 -0.45 9.04
N MET A 96 -5.80 -0.09 8.72
CA MET A 96 -6.11 0.40 7.36
C MET A 96 -5.95 1.93 7.43
N LEU A 97 -4.75 2.43 7.20
CA LEU A 97 -4.49 3.87 7.11
C LEU A 97 -5.14 4.40 5.82
N THR A 98 -6.45 4.60 5.87
CA THR A 98 -7.11 5.54 4.97
C THR A 98 -6.71 6.92 5.49
N VAL A 99 -5.67 7.51 4.90
CA VAL A 99 -5.31 8.91 5.16
C VAL A 99 -6.48 9.74 4.63
N LYS A 100 -7.42 10.08 5.52
CA LYS A 100 -8.54 10.98 5.22
C LYS A 100 -8.05 12.41 5.02
#